data_AF-A0A957EF77-F1
#
_entry.id   AF-A0A957EF77-F1
#
_cell.length_a   1.000
_cell.length_b   1.000
_cell.length_c   1.000
_cell.angle_alpha   90.00
_cell.angle_beta   90.00
_cell.angle_gamma   90.00
#
_symmetry.space_group_name_H-M   'P 1'
#
loop_
_entity.id
_entity.type
_entity.pdbx_description
1 polymer ?
#
loop_
_entity_poly.entity_id
_entity_poly.type
_entity_poly.pdbx_seq_one_letter_code
_entity_poly.pdbx_strand_id
1 'polypeptide(L)'
;SRSVAFLKSAWEAVGGYPEWLDYSEDLIFDLALREKYGAFPFADTAVAYFRPRGSLRSFFRQYYFYARGDGKANLWRKRHVIRYVTYLLGFPFLLRLIWQGRKPGVPLL
;
A
#
# COMPACT_ATOMS: atom_id res chain seq x y z
N SER A 1 2.92 6.50 13.67
CA SER A 1 4.35 6.09 13.65
C SER A 1 4.88 5.62 15.00
N ARG A 2 5.73 4.57 15.05
CA ARG A 2 6.39 4.07 16.29
C ARG A 2 7.91 3.90 16.18
N SER A 3 8.47 3.88 14.98
CA SER A 3 9.88 3.62 14.70
C SER A 3 10.40 4.64 13.68
N VAL A 4 10.44 5.92 14.08
CA VAL A 4 10.87 7.03 13.22
C VAL A 4 11.46 8.15 14.07
N ALA A 5 12.44 8.86 13.55
CA ALA A 5 12.95 10.11 14.09
C ALA A 5 13.09 11.13 12.95
N PHE A 6 12.73 12.38 13.22
CA PHE A 6 12.87 13.50 12.29
C PHE A 6 13.09 14.80 13.08
N LEU A 7 13.72 15.77 12.43
CA LEU A 7 13.86 17.11 13.01
C LEU A 7 12.51 17.82 13.03
N LYS A 8 12.26 18.61 14.08
CA LYS A 8 11.06 19.45 14.18
C LYS A 8 10.95 20.41 12.99
N SER A 9 12.07 21.00 12.56
CA SER A 9 12.13 21.86 11.38
C SER A 9 11.75 21.12 10.09
N ALA A 10 12.13 19.84 9.94
CA ALA A 10 11.73 19.03 8.78
C ALA A 10 10.21 18.75 8.79
N TRP A 11 9.65 18.49 9.98
CA TRP A 11 8.19 18.32 10.15
C TRP A 11 7.42 19.58 9.75
N GLU A 12 7.85 20.74 10.24
CA GLU A 12 7.23 22.04 9.90
C GLU A 12 7.38 22.33 8.39
N ALA A 13 8.53 22.02 7.82
CA ALA A 13 8.85 22.28 6.42
C ALA A 13 8.03 21.48 5.41
N VAL A 14 7.34 20.40 5.83
CA VAL A 14 6.42 19.61 4.99
C VAL A 14 4.95 19.73 5.44
N GLY A 15 4.66 20.59 6.42
CA GLY A 15 3.30 20.83 6.91
C GLY A 15 2.78 19.81 7.94
N GLY A 16 3.66 18.96 8.48
CA GLY A 16 3.31 17.98 9.51
C GLY A 16 2.43 16.83 9.06
N TYR A 17 1.75 16.18 10.02
CA TYR A 17 0.82 15.09 9.72
C TYR A 17 -0.53 15.65 9.24
N PRO A 18 -1.12 15.10 8.16
CA PRO A 18 -2.42 15.56 7.66
C PRO A 18 -3.56 15.18 8.62
N GLU A 19 -4.15 16.17 9.30
CA GLU A 19 -5.21 15.95 10.29
C GLU A 19 -6.55 15.49 9.70
N TRP A 20 -6.75 15.64 8.38
CA TRP A 20 -7.94 15.19 7.68
C TRP A 20 -7.96 13.68 7.39
N LEU A 21 -6.86 12.97 7.67
CA LEU A 21 -6.75 11.52 7.53
C LEU A 21 -6.84 10.81 8.89
N ASP A 22 -7.80 9.91 9.02
CA ASP A 22 -7.92 9.06 10.23
C ASP A 22 -6.84 7.94 10.29
N TYR A 23 -6.26 7.60 9.14
CA TYR A 23 -5.27 6.53 8.94
C TYR A 23 -4.39 6.84 7.73
N SER A 24 -3.17 6.29 7.73
CA SER A 24 -2.15 6.48 6.69
C SER A 24 -1.63 7.92 6.60
N GLU A 25 -1.88 8.74 7.62
CA GLU A 25 -1.34 10.09 7.77
C GLU A 25 0.19 10.09 7.79
N ASP A 26 0.77 9.04 8.38
CA ASP A 26 2.22 8.84 8.46
C ASP A 26 2.85 8.56 7.10
N LEU A 27 2.20 7.77 6.26
CA LEU A 27 2.67 7.50 4.90
C LEU A 27 2.70 8.76 4.03
N ILE A 28 1.69 9.63 4.14
CA ILE A 28 1.67 10.90 3.39
C ILE A 28 2.78 11.83 3.88
N PHE A 29 2.95 11.93 5.21
CA PHE A 29 4.05 12.68 5.81
C PHE A 29 5.43 12.16 5.35
N ASP A 30 5.64 10.85 5.37
CA ASP A 30 6.89 10.22 4.94
C ASP A 30 7.17 10.44 3.45
N LEU A 31 6.15 10.39 2.59
CA LEU A 31 6.29 10.68 1.16
C LEU A 31 6.71 12.15 0.93
N ALA A 32 6.10 13.09 1.65
CA ALA A 32 6.46 14.51 1.55
C ALA A 32 7.89 14.78 2.02
N LEU A 33 8.31 14.14 3.12
CA LEU A 33 9.70 14.18 3.57
C LEU A 33 10.66 13.58 2.53
N ARG A 34 10.31 12.44 1.91
CA ARG A 34 11.14 11.81 0.87
C ARG A 34 11.25 12.64 -0.39
N GLU A 35 10.15 13.27 -0.81
CA GLU A 35 10.13 14.17 -1.96
C GLU A 35 11.07 15.36 -1.73
N LYS A 36 11.10 15.90 -0.52
CA LYS A 36 11.91 17.07 -0.17
C LYS A 36 13.38 16.77 0.16
N TYR A 37 13.64 15.70 0.90
CA TYR A 37 14.95 15.40 1.48
C TYR A 37 15.61 14.12 0.93
N GLY A 38 14.90 13.36 0.11
CA GLY A 38 15.40 12.12 -0.47
C GLY A 38 15.23 10.90 0.43
N ALA A 39 16.09 9.90 0.24
CA ALA A 39 15.99 8.63 0.95
C ALA A 39 16.36 8.77 2.43
N PHE A 40 15.66 8.04 3.29
CA PHE A 40 15.93 8.01 4.73
C PHE A 40 17.06 7.03 5.05
N PRO A 41 18.02 7.39 5.92
CA PRO A 41 18.98 6.43 6.45
C PRO A 41 18.25 5.40 7.34
N PHE A 42 18.69 4.15 7.28
CA PHE A 42 18.20 3.08 8.15
C PHE A 42 19.16 2.90 9.33
N ALA A 43 18.63 2.96 10.56
CA ALA A 43 19.36 2.70 11.79
C ALA A 43 18.98 1.31 12.32
N ASP A 44 19.76 0.30 11.95
CA ASP A 44 19.53 -1.11 12.27
C ASP A 44 19.57 -1.44 13.77
N THR A 45 20.30 -0.65 14.55
CA THR A 45 20.40 -0.79 16.01
C THR A 45 19.26 -0.11 16.77
N ALA A 46 18.44 0.73 16.12
CA ALA A 46 17.33 1.45 16.74
C ALA A 46 16.06 0.58 16.77
N VAL A 47 15.94 -0.29 17.78
CA VAL A 47 14.82 -1.25 17.89
C VAL A 47 13.62 -0.64 18.60
N ALA A 48 12.45 -0.70 17.95
CA ALA A 48 11.15 -0.39 18.56
C ALA A 48 10.28 -1.65 18.65
N TYR A 49 9.88 -2.02 19.87
CA TYR A 49 9.02 -3.19 20.07
C TYR A 49 7.58 -2.92 19.62
N PHE A 50 6.99 -3.89 18.92
CA PHE A 50 5.61 -3.84 18.46
C PHE A 50 4.87 -5.13 18.83
N ARG A 51 3.68 -4.99 19.40
CA ARG A 51 2.77 -6.12 19.65
C ARG A 51 1.73 -6.19 18.53
N PRO A 52 1.78 -7.19 17.65
CA PRO A 52 0.77 -7.38 16.61
C PRO A 52 -0.59 -7.74 17.23
N ARG A 53 -1.64 -7.59 16.41
CA ARG A 53 -3.00 -7.94 16.81
C ARG A 53 -3.12 -9.46 16.99
N GLY A 54 -3.64 -9.88 18.14
CA GLY A 54 -3.71 -11.30 18.53
C GLY A 54 -4.86 -12.10 17.92
N SER A 55 -5.70 -11.50 17.06
CA SER A 55 -6.82 -12.22 16.43
C SER A 55 -7.02 -11.82 14.98
N LEU A 56 -7.54 -12.75 14.16
CA LEU A 56 -7.81 -12.52 12.75
C LEU A 56 -8.76 -11.34 12.52
N ARG A 57 -9.82 -11.22 13.33
CA ARG A 57 -10.77 -10.11 13.24
C ARG A 57 -10.12 -8.75 13.49
N SER A 58 -9.25 -8.67 14.50
CA SER A 58 -8.58 -7.41 14.83
C SER A 58 -7.48 -7.06 13.83
N PHE A 59 -6.79 -8.07 13.29
CA PHE A 59 -5.86 -7.93 12.17
C PHE A 59 -6.56 -7.43 10.91
N PHE A 60 -7.67 -8.07 10.50
CA PHE A 60 -8.46 -7.67 9.33
C PHE A 60 -8.92 -6.21 9.46
N ARG A 61 -9.47 -5.84 10.63
CA ARG A 61 -9.93 -4.47 10.88
C ARG A 61 -8.80 -3.44 10.75
N GLN A 62 -7.60 -3.77 11.23
CA GLN A 62 -6.44 -2.87 11.10
C GLN A 62 -6.08 -2.64 9.62
N TYR A 63 -5.95 -3.71 8.84
CA TYR A 63 -5.61 -3.59 7.42
C TYR A 63 -6.73 -2.97 6.58
N TYR A 64 -7.99 -3.20 6.94
CA TYR A 64 -9.12 -2.51 6.33
C TYR A 64 -9.01 -0.99 6.52
N PHE A 65 -8.67 -0.53 7.72
CA PHE A 65 -8.49 0.90 7.99
C PHE A 65 -7.31 1.51 7.24
N TYR A 66 -6.19 0.79 7.12
CA TYR A 66 -5.07 1.21 6.27
C TYR A 66 -5.50 1.33 4.80
N ALA A 67 -6.17 0.32 4.25
CA ALA A 67 -6.66 0.36 2.87
C ALA A 67 -7.65 1.51 2.63
N ARG A 68 -8.53 1.79 3.61
CA ARG A 68 -9.46 2.92 3.57
C ARG A 68 -8.71 4.26 3.62
N GLY A 69 -7.70 4.38 4.49
CA GLY A 69 -6.83 5.56 4.59
C GLY A 69 -6.10 5.84 3.29
N ASP A 70 -5.47 4.83 2.71
CA ASP A 70 -4.82 4.90 1.40
C ASP A 70 -5.79 5.34 0.29
N GLY A 71 -7.03 4.84 0.33
CA GLY A 71 -8.10 5.24 -0.58
C GLY A 71 -8.48 6.72 -0.41
N LYS A 72 -8.67 7.19 0.83
CA LYS A 72 -8.94 8.61 1.14
C LYS A 72 -7.81 9.52 0.67
N ALA A 73 -6.57 9.08 0.85
CA ALA A 73 -5.36 9.79 0.42
C ALA A 73 -5.09 9.67 -1.09
N ASN A 74 -5.93 8.93 -1.80
CA ASN A 74 -5.80 8.62 -3.21
C ASN A 74 -4.41 8.08 -3.60
N LEU A 75 -3.81 7.27 -2.72
CA LEU A 75 -2.50 6.69 -2.97
C LEU A 75 -2.56 5.64 -4.10
N TRP A 76 -1.43 5.47 -4.79
CA TRP A 76 -1.20 4.35 -5.71
C TRP A 76 -2.15 4.23 -6.92
N ARG A 77 -2.75 5.33 -7.42
CA ARG A 77 -3.65 5.34 -8.60
C ARG A 77 -3.17 4.44 -9.74
N LYS A 78 -1.92 4.58 -10.16
CA LYS A 78 -1.33 3.78 -11.25
C LYS A 78 -1.35 2.28 -10.95
N ARG A 79 -1.02 1.88 -9.72
CA ARG A 79 -1.05 0.48 -9.29
C ARG A 79 -2.48 -0.06 -9.29
N HIS A 80 -3.45 0.74 -8.86
CA HIS A 80 -4.87 0.36 -8.90
C HIS A 80 -5.38 0.20 -10.32
N VAL A 81 -5.05 1.12 -11.22
CA VAL A 81 -5.41 1.00 -12.65
C VAL A 81 -4.85 -0.29 -13.24
N ILE A 82 -3.54 -0.56 -13.07
CA ILE A 82 -2.92 -1.79 -13.57
C ILE A 82 -3.64 -3.02 -12.99
N ARG A 83 -3.87 -3.05 -11.68
CA ARG A 83 -4.56 -4.14 -11.00
C ARG A 83 -5.95 -4.41 -11.59
N TYR A 84 -6.76 -3.36 -11.74
CA TYR A 84 -8.13 -3.51 -12.24
C TYR A 84 -8.17 -3.84 -13.73
N VAL A 85 -7.24 -3.33 -14.54
CA VAL A 85 -7.09 -3.76 -15.94
C VAL A 85 -6.72 -5.24 -16.00
N THR A 86 -5.80 -5.72 -15.16
CA THR A 86 -5.46 -7.15 -15.09
C THR A 86 -6.66 -8.00 -14.68
N TYR A 87 -7.46 -7.55 -13.72
CA TYR A 87 -8.68 -8.26 -13.32
C TYR A 87 -9.74 -8.26 -14.42
N LEU A 88 -9.86 -7.18 -15.18
CA LEU A 88 -10.86 -7.04 -16.23
C LEU A 88 -10.48 -7.80 -17.50
N LEU A 89 -9.20 -7.83 -17.88
CA LEU A 89 -8.74 -8.39 -19.15
C LEU A 89 -8.00 -9.71 -18.97
N GLY A 90 -7.02 -9.73 -18.06
CA GLY A 90 -6.16 -10.88 -17.83
C GLY A 90 -6.94 -12.07 -17.28
N PHE A 91 -7.83 -11.85 -16.30
CA PHE A 91 -8.61 -12.93 -15.71
C PHE A 91 -9.58 -13.60 -16.71
N PRO A 92 -10.42 -12.86 -17.47
CA PRO A 92 -11.25 -13.48 -18.51
C PRO A 92 -10.44 -14.13 -19.63
N PHE A 93 -9.30 -13.55 -20.00
CA PHE A 93 -8.40 -14.15 -20.98
C PHE A 93 -7.88 -15.52 -20.50
N LEU A 94 -7.44 -15.61 -19.24
CA LEU A 94 -7.01 -16.88 -18.63
C LEU A 94 -8.16 -17.89 -18.58
N LEU A 95 -9.37 -17.47 -18.19
CA LEU A 95 -10.55 -18.35 -18.21
C LEU A 95 -10.86 -18.87 -19.62
N ARG A 96 -10.73 -18.02 -20.64
CA ARG A 96 -10.90 -18.41 -22.05
C ARG A 96 -9.86 -19.46 -22.47
N LEU A 97 -8.60 -19.27 -22.10
CA LEU A 97 -7.54 -20.24 -22.40
C LEU A 97 -7.80 -21.60 -21.73
N ILE A 98 -8.20 -21.59 -20.46
CA ILE A 98 -8.57 -22.81 -19.72
C ILE A 98 -9.76 -23.51 -20.39
N TRP A 99 -10.77 -22.76 -20.84
CA TRP A 99 -11.92 -23.30 -21.55
C TRP A 99 -11.53 -23.92 -22.89
N GLN A 100 -10.66 -23.27 -23.66
CA GLN A 100 -10.17 -23.78 -24.94
C GLN A 100 -9.36 -25.08 -24.77
N GLY A 101 -8.51 -25.16 -23.76
CA GLY A 101 -7.73 -26.37 -23.45
C GLY A 101 -8.57 -27.56 -22.97
N ARG A 102 -9.82 -27.35 -22.57
CA ARG A 102 -10.76 -28.42 -22.19
C ARG A 102 -11.49 -29.06 -23.38
N LYS A 103 -11.45 -28.46 -24.57
CA LYS A 103 -12.08 -29.04 -25.77
C LYS A 103 -11.16 -30.13 -26.34
N PRO A 104 -11.56 -31.40 -26.39
CA PRO A 104 -10.77 -32.44 -27.04
C PRO A 104 -10.69 -32.14 -28.55
N GLY A 105 -9.47 -32.02 -29.09
CA GLY A 105 -9.24 -31.99 -30.53
C GLY A 105 -8.85 -30.66 -31.18
N VAL A 106 -8.54 -29.60 -30.42
CA VAL A 106 -7.93 -28.40 -31.03
C VAL A 106 -6.41 -28.46 -30.86
N PRO A 107 -5.62 -28.66 -31.93
CA PRO A 107 -4.17 -28.59 -31.83
C PRO A 107 -3.76 -27.14 -31.55
N LEU A 108 -2.89 -26.95 -30.56
CA LEU A 108 -2.17 -25.71 -30.37
C LEU A 108 -1.22 -25.55 -31.56
N LEU A 109 -1.51 -24.60 -32.45
CA LEU A 109 -0.58 -24.10 -33.47
C LEU A 109 0.42 -23.12 -32.83
#